data_AF-A0A1W9MBS4-F1
#
_entry.id   AF-A0A1W9MBS4-F1
#
_cell.length_a   1.000
_cell.length_b   1.000
_cell.length_c   1.000
_cell.angle_alpha   90.00
_cell.angle_beta   90.00
_cell.angle_gamma   90.00
#
_symmetry.space_group_name_H-M   'P 1'
#
loop_
_entity.id
_entity.type
_entity.pdbx_description
1 polymer ?
#
loop_
_entity_poly.entity_id
_entity_poly.type
_entity_poly.pdbx_seq_one_letter_code
_entity_poly.pdbx_strand_id
1 'polypeptide(L)'
;MTATPQWQIERGQLNHNWLQNGVVVALNHAAGICSGTVRPRDTVRSLSEDINRWQERSAELSSLLDRFEDEMSPKIYFDFPPLSRCPANTRSWLEPLTHELWLQRGMREKIDAAKSAYQKADRAFYRIYTVLDKLPTSPTMVDLKPICSQLHSVINRCQALADLVSALPHRILFC
;
A
#
# COMPACT_ATOMS: atom_id res chain seq x y z
N MET A 1 -22.36 5.72 -18.82
CA MET A 1 -21.69 6.35 -17.66
C MET A 1 -20.75 5.32 -17.07
N THR A 2 -19.45 5.41 -17.31
CA THR A 2 -18.47 4.58 -16.60
C THR A 2 -18.30 5.18 -15.22
N ALA A 3 -18.99 4.64 -14.22
CA ALA A 3 -18.67 4.94 -12.83
C ALA A 3 -17.17 4.66 -12.64
N THR A 4 -16.44 5.60 -12.03
CA THR A 4 -15.08 5.35 -11.57
C THR A 4 -15.12 4.08 -10.72
N PRO A 5 -14.38 3.01 -11.09
CA PRO A 5 -14.42 1.76 -10.32
C PRO A 5 -14.10 2.05 -8.85
N GLN A 6 -14.83 1.44 -7.91
CA GLN A 6 -14.64 1.61 -6.47
C GLN A 6 -13.15 1.47 -6.08
N TRP A 7 -12.49 0.47 -6.67
CA TRP A 7 -11.04 0.29 -6.68
C TRP A 7 -10.23 1.59 -6.84
N GLN A 8 -10.51 2.36 -7.90
CA GLN A 8 -9.72 3.53 -8.26
C GLN A 8 -9.87 4.65 -7.22
N ILE A 9 -11.07 4.79 -6.64
CA ILE A 9 -11.34 5.77 -5.58
C ILE A 9 -10.56 5.37 -4.32
N GLU A 10 -10.69 4.11 -3.88
CA GLU A 10 -10.01 3.61 -2.68
C GLU A 10 -8.49 3.64 -2.84
N ARG A 11 -7.96 3.25 -4.00
CA ARG A 11 -6.54 3.36 -4.35
C ARG A 11 -6.06 4.80 -4.27
N GLY A 12 -6.82 5.76 -4.78
CA GLY A 12 -6.48 7.18 -4.67
C GLY A 12 -6.39 7.65 -3.21
N GLN A 13 -7.38 7.28 -2.40
CA GLN A 13 -7.41 7.64 -0.98
C GLN A 13 -6.30 6.98 -0.16
N LEU A 14 -6.05 5.68 -0.36
CA LEU A 14 -5.05 4.95 0.40
C LEU A 14 -3.64 5.24 -0.09
N ASN A 15 -3.39 5.30 -1.40
CA ASN A 15 -2.06 5.50 -1.92
C ASN A 15 -1.63 6.97 -1.91
N HIS A 16 -2.37 7.85 -2.59
CA HIS A 16 -1.96 9.25 -2.72
C HIS A 16 -2.19 10.02 -1.42
N ASN A 17 -3.41 9.97 -0.86
CA ASN A 17 -3.73 10.80 0.30
C ASN A 17 -3.09 10.27 1.58
N TRP A 18 -3.22 8.98 1.86
CA TRP A 18 -2.72 8.41 3.11
C TRP A 18 -1.24 7.99 3.04
N LEU A 19 -0.84 7.12 2.12
CA LEU A 19 0.54 6.60 2.10
C LEU A 19 1.56 7.66 1.69
N GLN A 20 1.39 8.31 0.54
CA GLN A 20 2.35 9.30 0.02
C GLN A 20 2.29 10.62 0.80
N ASN A 21 1.11 11.22 0.94
CA ASN A 21 0.97 12.54 1.54
C ASN A 21 0.82 12.51 3.08
N GLY A 22 0.46 11.37 3.66
CA GLY A 22 0.32 11.19 5.10
C GLY A 22 1.53 10.51 5.72
N VAL A 23 1.69 9.21 5.47
CA VAL A 23 2.71 8.36 6.12
C VAL A 23 4.11 8.76 5.71
N VAL A 24 4.43 8.87 4.42
CA VAL A 24 5.78 9.23 3.96
C VAL A 24 6.18 10.63 4.44
N VAL A 25 5.26 11.60 4.42
CA VAL A 25 5.53 12.95 4.96
C VAL A 25 5.83 12.90 6.45
N ALA A 26 5.02 12.17 7.23
CA ALA A 26 5.23 12.00 8.67
C ALA A 26 6.57 11.30 8.97
N LEU A 27 6.94 10.26 8.22
CA LEU A 27 8.23 9.60 8.39
C LEU A 27 9.42 10.51 8.05
N ASN A 28 9.29 11.38 7.05
CA ASN A 28 10.31 12.38 6.74
C ASN A 28 10.43 13.41 7.87
N HIS A 29 9.32 13.83 8.46
CA HIS A 29 9.34 14.68 9.65
C HIS A 29 10.05 13.98 10.83
N ALA A 30 9.70 12.73 11.12
CA ALA A 30 10.38 11.87 12.08
C ALA A 30 11.91 11.75 11.82
N ALA A 31 12.31 11.58 10.57
CA ALA A 31 13.74 11.55 10.20
C ALA A 31 14.42 12.91 10.40
N GLY A 32 13.70 14.02 10.19
CA GLY A 32 14.14 15.38 10.48
C GLY A 32 14.40 15.60 11.96
N ILE A 33 13.52 15.07 12.82
CA ILE A 33 13.70 15.08 14.27
C ILE A 33 14.96 14.30 14.66
N CYS A 34 15.09 13.08 14.16
CA CYS A 34 16.24 12.21 14.43
C CYS A 34 17.59 12.78 13.99
N SER A 35 17.61 13.61 12.95
CA SER A 35 18.81 14.31 12.46
C SER A 35 19.05 15.66 13.15
N GLY A 36 18.15 16.10 14.03
CA GLY A 36 18.21 17.40 14.69
C GLY A 36 17.93 18.60 13.78
N THR A 37 17.46 18.34 12.55
CA THR A 37 17.08 19.37 11.57
C THR A 37 15.69 19.96 11.87
N VAL A 38 14.84 19.18 12.54
CA VAL A 38 13.55 19.62 13.09
C VAL A 38 13.65 19.61 14.61
N ARG A 39 13.22 20.68 15.28
CA ARG A 39 13.15 20.77 16.75
C ARG A 39 11.71 20.94 17.22
N PRO A 40 10.94 19.85 17.43
CA PRO A 40 9.62 19.91 18.00
C PRO A 40 9.66 20.37 19.47
N ARG A 41 8.59 21.02 19.94
CA ARG A 41 8.39 21.27 21.38
C ARG A 41 8.37 19.98 22.21
N ASP A 42 7.86 18.89 21.64
CA ASP A 42 7.78 17.55 22.26
C ASP A 42 8.21 16.49 21.24
N THR A 43 9.52 16.29 21.16
CA THR A 43 10.19 15.46 20.15
C THR A 43 9.73 14.00 20.19
N VAL A 44 9.54 13.45 21.39
CA VAL A 44 9.19 12.04 21.59
C VAL A 44 7.76 11.77 21.14
N ARG A 45 6.82 12.61 21.59
CA ARG A 45 5.40 12.43 21.25
C ARG A 45 5.19 12.55 19.74
N SER A 46 5.78 13.56 19.11
CA SER A 46 5.68 13.74 17.65
C SER A 46 6.24 12.55 16.88
N LEU A 47 7.37 11.98 17.30
CA LEU A 47 7.95 10.80 16.65
C LEU A 47 7.01 9.58 16.76
N SER A 48 6.43 9.34 17.93
CA SER A 48 5.50 8.22 18.12
C SER A 48 4.22 8.39 17.30
N GLU A 49 3.65 9.59 17.26
CA GLU A 49 2.46 9.90 16.45
C GLU A 49 2.72 9.65 14.97
N ASP A 50 3.85 10.12 14.44
CA ASP A 50 4.22 9.95 13.04
C ASP A 50 4.39 8.47 12.65
N ILE A 51 5.01 7.67 13.52
CA ILE A 51 5.21 6.23 13.29
C ILE A 51 3.88 5.46 13.38
N ASN A 52 2.96 5.86 14.26
CA ASN A 52 1.69 5.16 14.46
C ASN A 52 0.71 5.34 13.30
N ARG A 53 0.92 6.33 12.41
CA ARG A 53 0.08 6.53 11.21
C ARG A 53 -0.03 5.31 10.29
N TRP A 54 0.97 4.43 10.30
CA TRP A 54 0.90 3.18 9.52
C TRP A 54 -0.17 2.22 10.03
N GLN A 55 -0.37 2.14 11.35
CA GLN A 55 -1.37 1.24 11.94
C GLN A 55 -2.81 1.67 11.62
N GLU A 56 -3.04 2.96 11.36
CA GLU A 56 -4.38 3.50 11.10
C GLU A 56 -5.07 2.80 9.93
N ARG A 57 -4.36 2.54 8.82
CA ARG A 57 -4.97 2.08 7.56
C ARG A 57 -4.16 1.05 6.78
N SER A 58 -3.07 0.51 7.33
CA SER A 58 -2.27 -0.51 6.63
C SER A 58 -3.06 -1.78 6.30
N ALA A 59 -3.98 -2.18 7.17
CA ALA A 59 -4.88 -3.31 6.90
C ALA A 59 -5.82 -3.03 5.71
N GLU A 60 -6.31 -1.79 5.58
CA GLU A 60 -7.11 -1.38 4.42
C GLU A 60 -6.30 -1.46 3.13
N LEU A 61 -5.04 -1.01 3.15
CA LEU A 61 -4.14 -1.12 1.99
C LEU A 61 -3.85 -2.57 1.62
N SER A 62 -3.67 -3.47 2.59
CA SER A 62 -3.54 -4.91 2.31
C SER A 62 -4.81 -5.46 1.67
N SER A 63 -5.97 -5.19 2.25
CA SER A 63 -7.25 -5.65 1.73
C SER A 63 -7.49 -5.12 0.32
N LEU A 64 -7.12 -3.86 0.06
CA LEU A 64 -7.14 -3.26 -1.26
C LEU A 64 -6.29 -4.14 -2.22
N LEU A 65 -5.01 -4.33 -1.94
CA LEU A 65 -4.12 -5.16 -2.77
C LEU A 65 -4.63 -6.59 -3.00
N ASP A 66 -5.31 -7.18 -2.01
CA ASP A 66 -5.87 -8.52 -2.13
C ASP A 66 -7.07 -8.60 -3.07
N ARG A 67 -7.93 -7.58 -3.11
CA ARG A 67 -9.10 -7.54 -4.00
C ARG A 67 -8.78 -7.07 -5.42
N PHE A 68 -7.60 -6.51 -5.66
CA PHE A 68 -7.23 -5.95 -6.97
C PHE A 68 -7.49 -6.92 -8.13
N GLU A 69 -7.04 -8.17 -8.00
CA GLU A 69 -7.18 -9.16 -9.06
C GLU A 69 -8.63 -9.44 -9.43
N ASP A 70 -9.51 -9.54 -8.44
CA ASP A 70 -10.93 -9.81 -8.65
C ASP A 70 -11.66 -8.59 -9.21
N GLU A 71 -11.34 -7.39 -8.73
CA GLU A 71 -12.00 -6.15 -9.16
C GLU A 71 -11.50 -5.62 -10.51
N MET A 72 -10.26 -5.93 -10.90
CA MET A 72 -9.59 -5.34 -12.06
C MET A 72 -9.26 -6.34 -13.18
N SER A 73 -9.51 -7.63 -12.96
CA SER A 73 -9.42 -8.60 -14.04
C SER A 73 -10.57 -8.44 -15.03
N PRO A 74 -10.31 -8.52 -16.36
CA PRO A 74 -11.37 -8.44 -17.37
C PRO A 74 -12.43 -9.55 -17.27
N LYS A 75 -12.21 -10.60 -16.46
CA LYS A 75 -13.23 -11.62 -16.16
C LYS A 75 -14.54 -11.01 -15.65
N ILE A 76 -14.47 -9.88 -14.94
CA ILE A 76 -15.64 -9.19 -14.40
C ILE A 76 -16.64 -8.77 -15.48
N TYR A 77 -16.20 -8.58 -16.73
CA TYR A 77 -17.11 -8.24 -17.83
C TYR A 77 -18.06 -9.38 -18.19
N PHE A 78 -17.78 -10.63 -17.81
CA PHE A 78 -18.71 -11.75 -17.96
C PHE A 78 -19.94 -11.64 -17.03
N ASP A 79 -19.93 -10.70 -16.09
CA ASP A 79 -21.10 -10.39 -15.26
C ASP A 79 -21.97 -9.29 -15.88
N PHE A 80 -21.53 -8.66 -16.98
CA PHE A 80 -22.24 -7.56 -17.64
C PHE A 80 -22.52 -7.85 -19.13
N PRO A 81 -23.61 -7.33 -19.72
CA PRO A 81 -23.84 -7.47 -21.16
C PRO A 81 -22.73 -6.77 -21.99
N PRO A 82 -22.36 -7.30 -23.17
CA PRO A 82 -22.96 -8.47 -23.82
C PRO A 82 -22.41 -9.82 -23.33
N LEU A 83 -21.25 -9.86 -22.67
CA LEU A 83 -20.56 -11.11 -22.33
C LEU A 83 -21.31 -11.97 -21.30
N SER A 84 -22.09 -11.36 -20.42
CA SER A 84 -23.03 -12.09 -19.53
C SER A 84 -24.08 -12.93 -20.27
N ARG A 85 -24.33 -12.64 -21.55
CA ARG A 85 -25.26 -13.40 -22.40
C ARG A 85 -24.57 -14.49 -23.20
N CYS A 86 -23.26 -14.66 -23.06
CA CYS A 86 -22.56 -15.77 -23.71
C CYS A 86 -23.13 -17.11 -23.22
N PRO A 87 -23.34 -18.08 -24.12
CA PRO A 87 -23.69 -19.44 -23.75
C PRO A 87 -22.74 -20.01 -22.69
N ALA A 88 -23.26 -20.82 -21.76
CA ALA A 88 -22.49 -21.35 -20.63
C ALA A 88 -21.24 -22.13 -21.07
N ASN A 89 -21.33 -22.88 -22.18
CA ASN A 89 -20.19 -23.56 -22.77
C ASN A 89 -19.09 -22.58 -23.21
N THR A 90 -19.45 -21.45 -23.84
CA THR A 90 -18.48 -20.41 -24.22
C THR A 90 -17.88 -19.72 -23.00
N ARG A 91 -18.71 -19.35 -22.02
CA ARG A 91 -18.25 -18.70 -20.79
C ARG A 91 -17.23 -19.57 -20.03
N SER A 92 -17.46 -20.88 -19.97
CA SER A 92 -16.65 -21.82 -19.19
C SER A 92 -15.16 -21.83 -19.54
N TRP A 93 -14.78 -21.53 -20.79
CA TRP A 93 -13.38 -21.45 -21.21
C TRP A 93 -12.92 -20.03 -21.48
N LEU A 94 -13.79 -19.15 -21.98
CA LEU A 94 -13.39 -17.80 -22.40
C LEU A 94 -13.11 -16.88 -21.20
N GLU A 95 -13.91 -16.99 -20.13
CA GLU A 95 -13.70 -16.21 -18.90
C GLU A 95 -12.33 -16.51 -18.26
N PRO A 96 -11.99 -17.78 -17.93
CA PRO A 96 -10.68 -18.09 -17.34
C PRO A 96 -9.53 -17.83 -18.31
N LEU A 97 -9.70 -18.04 -19.62
CA LEU A 97 -8.68 -17.72 -20.61
C LEU A 97 -8.37 -16.21 -20.64
N THR A 98 -9.41 -15.37 -20.60
CA THR A 98 -9.25 -13.91 -20.58
C THR A 98 -8.51 -13.45 -19.33
N HIS A 99 -8.85 -14.03 -18.18
CA HIS A 99 -8.16 -13.77 -16.92
C HIS A 99 -6.69 -14.18 -16.97
N GLU A 100 -6.37 -15.39 -17.44
CA GLU A 100 -5.00 -15.88 -17.51
C GLU A 100 -4.15 -15.09 -18.49
N LEU A 101 -4.68 -14.73 -19.66
CA LEU A 101 -3.98 -13.85 -20.61
C LEU A 101 -3.67 -12.47 -20.02
N TRP A 102 -4.58 -11.92 -19.22
CA TRP A 102 -4.36 -10.66 -18.51
C TRP A 102 -3.24 -10.79 -17.47
N LEU A 103 -3.21 -11.88 -16.70
CA LEU A 103 -2.11 -12.17 -15.76
C LEU A 103 -0.76 -12.30 -16.46
N GLN A 104 -0.70 -13.05 -17.57
CA GLN A 104 0.52 -13.31 -18.34
C GLN A 104 1.11 -12.08 -19.00
N ARG A 105 0.32 -11.02 -19.20
CA ARG A 105 0.80 -9.72 -19.72
C ARG A 105 1.48 -8.85 -18.65
N GLY A 106 2.04 -9.48 -17.63
CA GLY A 106 2.79 -8.83 -16.55
C GLY A 106 1.93 -8.31 -15.41
N MET A 107 0.63 -8.62 -15.36
CA MET A 107 -0.19 -8.23 -14.20
C MET A 107 0.15 -9.07 -12.97
N ARG A 108 0.42 -10.38 -13.14
CA ARG A 108 0.84 -11.25 -12.04
C ARG A 108 2.05 -10.67 -11.31
N GLU A 109 3.10 -10.33 -12.06
CA GLU A 109 4.33 -9.75 -11.51
C GLU A 109 4.09 -8.43 -10.78
N LYS A 110 3.22 -7.55 -11.31
CA LYS A 110 2.90 -6.27 -10.67
C LYS A 110 2.14 -6.45 -9.36
N ILE A 111 1.16 -7.36 -9.32
CA ILE A 111 0.40 -7.70 -8.12
C ILE A 111 1.34 -8.25 -7.06
N ASP A 112 2.14 -9.25 -7.43
CA ASP A 112 3.10 -9.88 -6.53
C ASP A 112 4.13 -8.89 -6.00
N ALA A 113 4.64 -8.00 -6.86
CA ALA A 113 5.57 -6.95 -6.46
C ALA A 113 4.93 -5.99 -5.44
N ALA A 114 3.70 -5.52 -5.68
CA ALA A 114 3.00 -4.62 -4.77
C ALA A 114 2.71 -5.29 -3.42
N LYS A 115 2.21 -6.54 -3.42
CA LYS A 115 1.99 -7.32 -2.19
C LYS A 115 3.30 -7.58 -1.44
N SER A 116 4.37 -7.92 -2.15
CA SER A 116 5.71 -8.10 -1.57
C SER A 116 6.24 -6.80 -0.95
N ALA A 117 6.05 -5.67 -1.62
CA ALA A 117 6.44 -4.36 -1.11
C ALA A 117 5.65 -3.97 0.15
N TYR A 118 4.35 -4.28 0.19
CA TYR A 118 3.52 -4.08 1.38
C TYR A 118 4.07 -4.90 2.56
N GLN A 119 4.29 -6.20 2.39
CA GLN A 119 4.85 -7.05 3.44
C GLN A 119 6.23 -6.57 3.91
N LYS A 120 7.05 -6.05 2.99
CA LYS A 120 8.37 -5.48 3.30
C LYS A 120 8.25 -4.20 4.13
N ALA A 121 7.31 -3.32 3.81
CA ALA A 121 7.05 -2.10 4.58
C ALA A 121 6.48 -2.45 5.96
N ASP A 122 5.49 -3.34 6.01
CA ASP A 122 4.82 -3.76 7.25
C ASP A 122 5.80 -4.42 8.23
N ARG A 123 6.65 -5.33 7.76
CA ARG A 123 7.73 -5.92 8.59
C ARG A 123 8.72 -4.88 9.09
N ALA A 124 8.96 -3.80 8.34
CA ALA A 124 9.88 -2.75 8.77
C ALA A 124 9.25 -1.89 9.88
N PHE A 125 7.95 -1.59 9.77
CA PHE A 125 7.18 -0.96 10.84
C PHE A 125 7.09 -1.84 12.08
N TYR A 126 6.83 -3.15 11.93
CA TYR A 126 6.81 -4.09 13.04
C TYR A 126 8.10 -4.03 13.86
N ARG A 127 9.27 -3.97 13.21
CA ARG A 127 10.55 -3.81 13.91
C ARG A 127 10.62 -2.51 14.70
N ILE A 128 10.15 -1.39 14.15
CA ILE A 128 10.07 -0.13 14.88
C ILE A 128 9.14 -0.26 16.09
N TYR A 129 7.95 -0.85 15.93
CA TYR A 129 7.00 -1.06 17.03
C TYR A 129 7.60 -1.93 18.15
N THR A 130 8.34 -2.99 17.82
CA THR A 130 9.01 -3.81 18.84
C THR A 130 10.09 -3.06 19.62
N VAL A 131 10.65 -1.99 19.06
CA VAL A 131 11.58 -1.11 19.78
C VAL A 131 10.80 -0.11 20.62
N LEU A 132 9.77 0.52 20.07
CA LEU A 132 8.89 1.46 20.77
C LEU A 132 8.28 0.84 22.03
N ASP A 133 7.82 -0.41 21.95
CA ASP A 133 7.20 -1.14 23.07
C ASP A 133 8.17 -1.41 24.24
N LYS A 134 9.48 -1.37 23.97
CA LYS A 134 10.54 -1.57 24.98
C LYS A 134 11.07 -0.26 25.56
N LEU A 135 10.58 0.87 25.08
CA LEU A 135 11.02 2.16 25.58
C LEU A 135 10.48 2.42 26.99
N PRO A 136 11.23 3.14 27.84
CA PRO A 136 10.71 3.61 29.12
C PRO A 136 9.56 4.60 28.91
N THR A 137 8.74 4.81 29.93
CA THR A 137 7.59 5.76 29.90
C THR A 137 7.98 7.19 29.53
N SER A 138 9.23 7.56 29.74
CA SER A 138 9.78 8.87 29.36
C SER A 138 11.11 8.66 28.64
N PRO A 139 11.08 8.31 27.34
CA PRO A 139 12.28 8.00 26.59
C PRO A 139 13.04 9.28 26.24
N THR A 140 14.36 9.17 26.24
CA THR A 140 15.28 10.21 25.80
C THR A 140 15.63 10.04 24.32
N MET A 141 16.30 11.03 23.73
CA MET A 141 16.84 10.89 22.37
C MET A 141 17.84 9.74 22.22
N VAL A 142 18.53 9.35 23.29
CA VAL A 142 19.44 8.20 23.27
C VAL A 142 18.65 6.91 23.07
N ASP A 143 17.50 6.79 23.73
CA ASP A 143 16.62 5.62 23.64
C ASP A 143 15.97 5.51 22.25
N LEU A 144 15.76 6.63 21.56
CA LEU A 144 15.18 6.69 20.22
C LEU A 144 16.17 6.39 19.07
N LYS A 145 17.48 6.38 19.36
CA LYS A 145 18.52 6.14 18.34
C LYS A 145 18.31 4.88 17.48
N PRO A 146 17.88 3.73 18.04
CA PRO A 146 17.62 2.52 17.24
C PRO A 146 16.47 2.70 16.25
N ILE A 147 15.45 3.50 16.60
CA ILE A 147 14.33 3.84 15.71
C ILE A 147 14.84 4.74 14.59
N CYS A 148 15.58 5.79 14.95
CA CYS A 148 16.16 6.74 14.00
C CYS A 148 17.02 6.05 12.92
N SER A 149 17.79 5.02 13.30
CA SER A 149 18.61 4.25 12.37
C SER A 149 17.79 3.46 11.33
N GLN A 150 16.52 3.17 11.61
CA GLN A 150 15.65 2.38 10.74
C GLN A 150 14.75 3.23 9.84
N LEU A 151 14.49 4.49 10.19
CA LEU A 151 13.52 5.36 9.50
C LEU A 151 13.77 5.47 7.99
N HIS A 152 15.02 5.66 7.56
CA HIS A 152 15.34 5.74 6.13
C HIS A 152 14.96 4.46 5.38
N SER A 153 15.15 3.28 5.99
CA SER A 153 14.73 2.02 5.37
C SER A 153 13.22 1.94 5.26
N VAL A 154 12.47 2.41 6.26
CA VAL A 154 11.01 2.43 6.24
C VAL A 154 10.49 3.39 5.17
N ILE A 155 11.02 4.62 5.12
CA ILE A 155 10.67 5.62 4.10
C ILE A 155 10.83 5.04 2.70
N ASN A 156 12.00 4.47 2.40
CA ASN A 156 12.28 3.91 1.07
C ASN A 156 11.31 2.76 0.72
N ARG A 157 10.92 1.94 1.71
CA ARG A 157 9.95 0.85 1.50
C ARG A 157 8.54 1.39 1.26
N CYS A 158 8.12 2.42 1.99
CA CYS A 158 6.84 3.08 1.77
C CYS A 158 6.76 3.75 0.40
N GLN A 159 7.83 4.42 -0.03
CA GLN A 159 7.93 5.02 -1.37
C GLN A 159 7.87 3.95 -2.46
N ALA A 160 8.66 2.89 -2.35
CA ALA A 160 8.62 1.78 -3.30
C ALA A 160 7.24 1.12 -3.37
N LEU A 161 6.58 0.93 -2.23
CA LEU A 161 5.19 0.45 -2.19
C LEU A 161 4.26 1.44 -2.92
N ALA A 162 4.37 2.73 -2.65
CA ALA A 162 3.51 3.73 -3.25
C ALA A 162 3.67 3.81 -4.77
N ASP A 163 4.90 3.66 -5.28
CA ASP A 163 5.20 3.63 -6.71
C ASP A 163 4.59 2.39 -7.37
N LEU A 164 4.71 1.22 -6.73
CA LEU A 164 4.13 -0.02 -7.24
C LEU A 164 2.60 0.01 -7.24
N VAL A 165 1.97 0.56 -6.19
CA VAL A 165 0.51 0.75 -6.15
C VAL A 165 0.06 1.75 -7.21
N SER A 166 0.85 2.79 -7.47
CA SER A 166 0.57 3.77 -8.55
C SER A 166 0.64 3.12 -9.94
N ALA A 167 1.56 2.16 -10.12
CA ALA A 167 1.74 1.44 -11.38
C ALA A 167 0.64 0.41 -11.68
N LEU A 168 -0.21 0.08 -10.69
CA LEU A 168 -1.39 -0.75 -10.92
C LEU A 168 -2.41 0.01 -11.79
N PRO A 169 -3.04 -0.66 -12.78
CA PRO A 169 -4.06 -0.06 -13.63
C PRO A 169 -5.15 0.70 -12.85
N HIS A 170 -5.58 1.83 -13.42
CA HIS A 170 -6.71 2.63 -12.93
C HIS A 170 -8.03 2.23 -13.59
N ARG A 171 -7.97 1.44 -14.67
CA ARG A 171 -9.10 0.92 -15.42
C ARG A 171 -8.79 -0.50 -15.86
N ILE A 172 -9.82 -1.30 -16.11
CA ILE A 172 -9.63 -2.64 -16.67
C ILE A 172 -9.11 -2.45 -18.10
N LEU A 173 -7.96 -3.06 -18.40
CA LEU A 173 -7.31 -2.96 -19.70
C LEU A 173 -7.63 -4.24 -20.50
N PHE A 174 -8.33 -4.05 -21.62
CA PHE A 174 -8.32 -5.02 -22.71
C PHE A 174 -7.07 -4.75 -23.55
N CYS A 175 -6.15 -5.70 -23.57
CA CYS A 175 -5.07 -5.71 -24.55
C CYS A 175 -5.34 -6.79 -25.59
#